data_AF-A0A3A4WJJ4-F1
#
_entry.id   AF-A0A3A4WJJ4-F1
#
_cell.length_a   1.000
_cell.length_b   1.000
_cell.length_c   1.000
_cell.angle_alpha   90.00
_cell.angle_beta   90.00
_cell.angle_gamma   90.00
#
_symmetry.space_group_name_H-M   'P 1'
#
loop_
_entity.id
_entity.type
_entity.pdbx_description
1 polymer ?
#
loop_
_entity_poly.entity_id
_entity_poly.type
_entity_poly.pdbx_seq_one_letter_code
_entity_poly.pdbx_strand_id
1 'polypeptide(L)'
;MIIQPCSCSGAQKAAPAEEPVGHLESKTVSDSLPPNNAVRSYMSLMHELAIRIDLVATACDGGLNLRPPYAREYAYLQFRRCCELMALGCLFLHGDLPLAQTNSAKKEWNADKIMRMLNKAHPYAFPQSVITERTTLGMNIKANAKPEALSFDEFKKLYAECGEVLHRGTIRTVEVFGMPSQVDYEKVISWQCKIVHLMNEHIVVSANGKDLYLIALRSPSGFPQCSILTPDPATGTMKVRQFKADSGRTL
;
A
#
# COMPACT_ATOMS: atom_id res chain seq x y z
N MET A 1 5.86 18.67 26.61
CA MET A 1 4.80 17.72 26.99
C MET A 1 5.41 16.33 26.85
N ILE A 2 5.53 15.58 27.95
CA ILE A 2 6.34 14.36 28.06
C ILE A 2 5.44 13.15 27.75
N ILE A 3 5.85 12.26 26.85
CA ILE A 3 5.33 10.88 26.76
C ILE A 3 6.53 9.93 26.58
N GLN A 4 6.63 8.94 27.47
CA GLN A 4 7.67 7.90 27.50
C GLN A 4 7.52 6.89 26.34
N PRO A 5 8.62 6.35 25.78
CA PRO A 5 8.58 5.15 24.94
C PRO A 5 8.72 3.86 25.77
N CYS A 6 7.92 2.85 25.42
CA CYS A 6 7.96 1.50 25.96
C CYS A 6 8.92 0.63 25.11
N SER A 7 9.84 -0.07 25.78
CA SER A 7 10.90 -0.91 25.21
C SER A 7 10.45 -2.37 25.02
N CYS A 8 11.04 -3.08 24.06
CA CYS A 8 11.42 -4.50 24.16
C CYS A 8 12.16 -4.98 22.89
N SER A 9 13.46 -5.24 23.03
CA SER A 9 14.33 -5.90 22.07
C SER A 9 14.59 -7.35 22.49
N GLY A 10 14.72 -8.28 21.55
CA GLY A 10 15.25 -9.62 21.81
C GLY A 10 15.43 -10.45 20.54
N ALA A 11 16.63 -10.40 19.96
CA ALA A 11 17.03 -11.23 18.81
C ALA A 11 17.62 -12.57 19.28
N GLN A 12 17.43 -13.64 18.50
CA GLN A 12 18.24 -14.86 18.58
C GLN A 12 18.49 -15.48 17.20
N LYS A 13 19.66 -16.13 17.11
CA LYS A 13 20.46 -16.52 15.93
C LYS A 13 19.97 -17.79 15.22
N ALA A 14 20.32 -17.88 13.93
CA ALA A 14 20.18 -19.04 13.04
C ALA A 14 21.36 -20.03 13.11
N ALA A 15 21.15 -21.28 12.62
CA ALA A 15 21.99 -22.04 11.66
C ALA A 15 21.32 -23.43 11.36
N PRO A 16 21.87 -24.34 10.51
CA PRO A 16 21.46 -24.56 9.11
C PRO A 16 21.12 -26.04 8.77
N ALA A 17 20.67 -26.36 7.54
CA ALA A 17 20.81 -27.68 6.88
C ALA A 17 20.34 -27.58 5.41
N GLU A 18 21.24 -27.75 4.44
CA GLU A 18 21.49 -28.96 3.60
C GLU A 18 20.59 -29.09 2.35
N GLU A 19 21.26 -29.14 1.18
CA GLU A 19 20.70 -29.50 -0.14
C GLU A 19 20.52 -31.02 -0.27
N PRO A 20 19.68 -31.49 -1.21
CA PRO A 20 20.30 -32.17 -2.35
C PRO A 20 19.62 -31.97 -3.73
N VAL A 21 20.43 -32.35 -4.72
CA VAL A 21 20.34 -32.39 -6.19
C VAL A 21 19.21 -33.30 -6.76
N GLY A 22 18.66 -32.98 -7.95
CA GLY A 22 18.03 -33.98 -8.83
C GLY A 22 17.06 -33.52 -9.95
N HIS A 23 17.60 -33.37 -11.16
CA HIS A 23 17.07 -33.42 -12.55
C HIS A 23 15.56 -33.40 -12.99
N LEU A 24 15.33 -32.60 -14.06
CA LEU A 24 14.50 -32.74 -15.30
C LEU A 24 12.98 -33.03 -15.24
N GLU A 25 12.12 -32.08 -15.67
CA GLU A 25 11.50 -32.02 -17.03
C GLU A 25 10.28 -31.06 -17.14
N SER A 26 10.14 -30.50 -18.36
CA SER A 26 8.94 -29.93 -19.01
C SER A 26 8.41 -28.53 -18.61
N LYS A 27 8.54 -27.63 -19.60
CA LYS A 27 7.83 -26.34 -19.72
C LYS A 27 6.37 -26.58 -20.10
N THR A 28 5.43 -26.06 -19.32
CA THR A 28 4.49 -24.95 -19.63
C THR A 28 3.31 -25.03 -18.67
N VAL A 29 3.33 -24.21 -17.63
CA VAL A 29 2.15 -23.88 -16.82
C VAL A 29 2.12 -22.37 -16.69
N SER A 30 0.97 -21.78 -16.99
CA SER A 30 0.72 -20.34 -16.87
C SER A 30 0.96 -19.90 -15.43
N ASP A 31 2.06 -19.19 -15.18
CA ASP A 31 2.39 -18.56 -13.90
C ASP A 31 1.49 -17.34 -13.64
N SER A 32 0.19 -17.57 -13.49
CA SER A 32 -0.62 -16.70 -12.63
C SER A 32 -0.24 -17.05 -11.19
N LEU A 33 0.25 -16.08 -10.42
CA LEU A 33 0.52 -16.28 -8.99
C LEU A 33 -0.75 -16.88 -8.36
N PRO A 34 -0.67 -18.05 -7.66
CA PRO A 34 -1.84 -18.56 -6.95
C PRO A 34 -2.33 -17.46 -6.00
N PRO A 35 -3.65 -17.32 -5.76
CA PRO A 35 -4.23 -16.18 -5.01
C PRO A 35 -3.51 -15.92 -3.67
N ASN A 36 -3.02 -16.98 -3.03
CA ASN A 36 -2.26 -16.90 -1.78
C ASN A 36 -0.91 -16.19 -1.91
N ASN A 37 -0.20 -16.30 -3.04
CA ASN A 37 1.10 -15.63 -3.24
C ASN A 37 0.94 -14.14 -3.60
N ALA A 38 -0.06 -13.80 -4.40
CA ALA A 38 -0.40 -12.41 -4.69
C ALA A 38 -0.80 -11.66 -3.40
N VAL A 39 -1.68 -12.24 -2.59
CA VAL A 39 -2.09 -11.66 -1.30
C VAL A 39 -0.90 -11.56 -0.33
N ARG A 40 -0.02 -12.58 -0.26
CA ARG A 40 1.22 -12.51 0.55
C ARG A 40 2.11 -11.35 0.14
N SER A 41 2.36 -11.20 -1.15
CA SER A 41 3.20 -10.13 -1.68
C SER A 41 2.59 -8.77 -1.41
N TYR A 42 1.27 -8.63 -1.63
CA TYR A 42 0.51 -7.44 -1.29
C TYR A 42 0.65 -7.07 0.20
N MET A 43 0.44 -8.03 1.10
CA MET A 43 0.53 -7.83 2.55
C MET A 43 1.92 -7.42 3.02
N SER A 44 2.98 -7.94 2.41
CA SER A 44 4.35 -7.49 2.70
C SER A 44 4.53 -6.01 2.36
N LEU A 45 4.03 -5.57 1.20
CA LEU A 45 4.10 -4.16 0.79
C LEU A 45 3.22 -3.27 1.67
N MET A 46 2.05 -3.76 2.09
CA MET A 46 1.17 -3.03 3.00
C MET A 46 1.80 -2.88 4.39
N HIS A 47 2.57 -3.85 4.86
CA HIS A 47 3.29 -3.72 6.13
C HIS A 47 4.33 -2.60 6.06
N GLU A 48 5.11 -2.55 4.98
CA GLU A 48 6.06 -1.46 4.74
C GLU A 48 5.34 -0.11 4.61
N LEU A 49 4.20 -0.07 3.91
CA LEU A 49 3.39 1.14 3.77
C LEU A 49 2.90 1.65 5.13
N ALA A 50 2.47 0.77 6.03
CA ALA A 50 2.04 1.13 7.38
C ALA A 50 3.16 1.79 8.20
N ILE A 51 4.37 1.24 8.13
CA ILE A 51 5.57 1.78 8.78
C ILE A 51 5.88 3.17 8.21
N ARG A 52 5.82 3.35 6.88
CA ARG A 52 6.10 4.64 6.24
C ARG A 52 5.08 5.71 6.61
N ILE A 53 3.80 5.36 6.72
CA ILE A 53 2.76 6.25 7.25
C ILE A 53 3.12 6.72 8.67
N ASP A 54 3.56 5.83 9.55
CA ASP A 54 3.95 6.19 10.92
C ASP A 54 5.20 7.08 10.96
N LEU A 55 6.16 6.83 10.07
CA LEU A 55 7.35 7.67 9.93
C LEU A 55 7.00 9.10 9.50
N VAL A 56 6.05 9.28 8.58
CA VAL A 56 5.57 10.61 8.18
C VAL A 56 4.90 11.31 9.35
N ALA A 57 4.01 10.63 10.08
CA ALA A 57 3.36 11.19 11.26
C ALA A 57 4.41 11.63 12.31
N THR A 58 5.38 10.76 12.60
CA THR A 58 6.49 11.06 13.53
C THR A 58 7.32 12.26 13.05
N ALA A 59 7.53 12.41 11.74
CA ALA A 59 8.23 13.59 11.19
C ALA A 59 7.41 14.88 11.37
N CYS A 60 6.10 14.83 11.13
CA CYS A 60 5.19 15.96 11.26
C CYS A 60 5.06 16.43 12.72
N ASP A 61 5.07 15.50 13.67
CA ASP A 61 5.00 15.79 15.11
C ASP A 61 6.34 16.20 15.72
N GLY A 62 7.41 16.26 14.91
CA GLY A 62 8.77 16.62 15.36
C GLY A 62 9.55 15.49 16.05
N GLY A 63 8.99 14.28 16.12
CA GLY A 63 9.60 13.12 16.77
C GLY A 63 10.90 12.64 16.13
N LEU A 64 11.17 13.01 14.86
CA LEU A 64 12.45 12.72 14.19
C LEU A 64 13.53 13.79 14.42
N ASN A 65 13.24 14.87 15.15
CA ASN A 65 14.17 15.99 15.37
C ASN A 65 14.74 16.63 14.08
N LEU A 66 13.99 16.54 12.97
CA LEU A 66 14.33 17.21 11.72
C LEU A 66 13.91 18.68 11.78
N ARG A 67 14.70 19.58 11.19
CA ARG A 67 14.23 20.96 10.98
C ARG A 67 13.06 20.94 9.99
N PRO A 68 12.11 21.88 10.09
CA PRO A 68 10.88 21.82 9.31
C PRO A 68 11.06 21.61 7.79
N PRO A 69 12.02 22.25 7.08
CA PRO A 69 12.19 22.00 5.65
C PRO A 69 12.59 20.55 5.33
N TYR A 70 13.46 19.96 6.15
CA TYR A 70 13.90 18.57 5.98
C TYR A 70 12.82 17.57 6.40
N ALA A 71 11.97 17.91 7.38
CA ALA A 71 10.80 17.11 7.70
C ALA A 71 9.83 17.03 6.51
N ARG A 72 9.64 18.16 5.79
CA ARG A 72 8.84 18.21 4.56
C ARG A 72 9.47 17.35 3.45
N GLU A 73 10.75 17.52 3.16
CA GLU A 73 11.45 16.71 2.15
C GLU A 73 11.36 15.21 2.48
N TYR A 74 11.57 14.86 3.76
CA TYR A 74 11.44 13.49 4.25
C TYR A 74 10.02 12.95 4.02
N ALA A 75 8.98 13.73 4.33
CA ALA A 75 7.60 13.31 4.12
C ALA A 75 7.31 13.02 2.65
N TYR A 76 7.75 13.88 1.72
CA TYR A 76 7.58 13.65 0.28
C TYR A 76 8.37 12.44 -0.24
N LEU A 77 9.54 12.14 0.34
CA LEU A 77 10.26 10.91 0.05
C LEU A 77 9.43 9.67 0.46
N GLN A 78 8.82 9.71 1.65
CA GLN A 78 7.96 8.62 2.11
C GLN A 78 6.69 8.52 1.26
N PHE A 79 6.04 9.63 0.90
CA PHE A 79 4.86 9.62 0.04
C PHE A 79 5.15 9.00 -1.32
N ARG A 80 6.31 9.31 -1.93
CA ARG A 80 6.72 8.67 -3.19
C ARG A 80 6.79 7.15 -3.06
N ARG A 81 7.41 6.66 -1.98
CA ARG A 81 7.49 5.22 -1.69
C ARG A 81 6.11 4.62 -1.40
N CYS A 82 5.25 5.29 -0.65
CA CYS A 82 3.86 4.84 -0.44
C CYS A 82 3.13 4.69 -1.77
N CYS A 83 3.26 5.64 -2.70
CA CYS A 83 2.66 5.52 -4.04
C CYS A 83 3.18 4.30 -4.82
N GLU A 84 4.48 4.04 -4.78
CA GLU A 84 5.10 2.86 -5.41
C GLU A 84 4.59 1.56 -4.80
N LEU A 85 4.51 1.48 -3.46
CA LEU A 85 3.98 0.31 -2.74
C LEU A 85 2.50 0.06 -3.07
N MET A 86 1.67 1.11 -3.12
CA MET A 86 0.27 1.01 -3.52
C MET A 86 0.15 0.46 -4.95
N ALA A 87 0.94 1.00 -5.89
CA ALA A 87 0.88 0.60 -7.29
C ALA A 87 1.38 -0.84 -7.52
N LEU A 88 2.54 -1.19 -6.96
CA LEU A 88 3.08 -2.56 -7.04
C LEU A 88 2.16 -3.55 -6.33
N GLY A 89 1.57 -3.16 -5.21
CA GLY A 89 0.56 -3.97 -4.52
C GLY A 89 -0.65 -4.25 -5.42
N CYS A 90 -1.22 -3.23 -6.04
CA CYS A 90 -2.31 -3.43 -7.00
C CYS A 90 -1.86 -4.33 -8.16
N LEU A 91 -0.65 -4.17 -8.67
CA LEU A 91 -0.12 -5.03 -9.73
C LEU A 91 -0.05 -6.51 -9.32
N PHE A 92 0.29 -6.81 -8.06
CA PHE A 92 0.23 -8.17 -7.52
C PHE A 92 -1.20 -8.72 -7.46
N LEU A 93 -2.14 -7.95 -6.89
CA LEU A 93 -3.53 -8.39 -6.75
C LEU A 93 -4.25 -8.56 -8.09
N HIS A 94 -3.83 -7.81 -9.11
CA HIS A 94 -4.36 -7.87 -10.49
C HIS A 94 -3.46 -8.67 -11.42
N GLY A 95 -2.64 -9.58 -10.89
CA GLY A 95 -1.71 -10.41 -11.68
C GLY A 95 -2.39 -11.40 -12.64
N ASP A 96 -3.71 -11.56 -12.56
CA ASP A 96 -4.55 -12.31 -13.49
C ASP A 96 -4.91 -11.51 -14.75
N LEU A 97 -4.73 -10.19 -14.75
CA LEU A 97 -4.87 -9.37 -15.97
C LEU A 97 -3.75 -9.72 -16.95
N PRO A 98 -4.05 -10.01 -18.24
CA PRO A 98 -3.03 -10.29 -19.24
C PRO A 98 -1.95 -9.21 -19.34
N LEU A 99 -2.33 -7.93 -19.18
CA LEU A 99 -1.36 -6.83 -19.21
C LEU A 99 -0.36 -6.84 -18.05
N ALA A 100 -0.76 -7.34 -16.87
CA ALA A 100 0.07 -7.40 -15.67
C ALA A 100 1.11 -8.52 -15.77
N GLN A 101 0.88 -9.51 -16.64
CA GLN A 101 1.79 -10.65 -16.83
C GLN A 101 2.93 -10.34 -17.82
N THR A 102 2.86 -9.23 -18.55
CA THR A 102 3.89 -8.85 -19.51
C THR A 102 5.23 -8.55 -18.84
N ASN A 103 6.34 -8.84 -19.52
CA ASN A 103 7.68 -8.51 -19.04
C ASN A 103 7.87 -6.99 -18.80
N SER A 104 7.15 -6.15 -19.56
CA SER A 104 7.15 -4.71 -19.37
C SER A 104 6.50 -4.33 -18.04
N ALA A 105 5.32 -4.87 -17.75
CA ALA A 105 4.61 -4.59 -16.50
C ALA A 105 5.44 -5.05 -15.28
N LYS A 106 6.04 -6.23 -15.35
CA LYS A 106 6.89 -6.79 -14.27
C LYS A 106 8.17 -5.97 -13.99
N LYS A 107 8.61 -5.14 -14.93
CA LYS A 107 9.80 -4.26 -14.79
C LYS A 107 9.43 -2.80 -14.55
N GLU A 108 8.15 -2.46 -14.63
CA GLU A 108 7.71 -1.09 -14.42
C GLU A 108 7.77 -0.76 -12.93
N TRP A 109 8.37 0.37 -12.61
CA TRP A 109 8.48 0.89 -11.25
C TRP A 109 7.72 2.20 -11.08
N ASN A 110 7.36 2.87 -12.19
CA ASN A 110 6.65 4.13 -12.15
C ASN A 110 5.20 3.90 -11.72
N ALA A 111 4.85 4.44 -10.55
CA ALA A 111 3.56 4.20 -9.92
C ALA A 111 2.37 4.71 -10.75
N ASP A 112 2.51 5.88 -11.40
CA ASP A 112 1.47 6.43 -12.29
C ASP A 112 1.25 5.53 -13.51
N LYS A 113 2.33 5.07 -14.17
CA LYS A 113 2.22 4.16 -15.32
C LYS A 113 1.55 2.84 -14.96
N ILE A 114 1.96 2.22 -13.84
CA ILE A 114 1.34 0.97 -13.35
C ILE A 114 -0.15 1.19 -13.14
N MET A 115 -0.54 2.23 -12.40
CA MET A 115 -1.95 2.44 -12.07
C MET A 115 -2.79 2.84 -13.27
N ARG A 116 -2.28 3.62 -14.22
CA ARG A 116 -2.99 3.91 -15.48
C ARG A 116 -3.20 2.67 -16.32
N MET A 117 -2.19 1.82 -16.42
CA MET A 117 -2.28 0.55 -17.14
C MET A 117 -3.36 -0.34 -16.52
N LEU A 118 -3.33 -0.53 -15.19
CA LEU A 118 -4.33 -1.32 -14.47
C LEU A 118 -5.74 -0.72 -14.62
N ASN A 119 -5.89 0.58 -14.38
CA ASN A 119 -7.19 1.27 -14.43
C ASN A 119 -7.81 1.27 -15.85
N LYS A 120 -6.98 1.24 -16.90
CA LYS A 120 -7.45 1.12 -18.28
C LYS A 120 -8.10 -0.25 -18.55
N ALA A 121 -7.59 -1.32 -17.95
CA ALA A 121 -8.18 -2.66 -18.10
C ALA A 121 -9.30 -2.95 -17.09
N HIS A 122 -9.20 -2.38 -15.89
CA HIS A 122 -10.16 -2.59 -14.81
C HIS A 122 -10.37 -1.29 -14.03
N PRO A 123 -11.49 -0.56 -14.25
CA PRO A 123 -11.75 0.73 -13.61
C PRO A 123 -11.79 0.73 -12.08
N TYR A 124 -11.94 -0.45 -11.46
CA TYR A 124 -11.94 -0.61 -10.00
C TYR A 124 -10.60 -1.13 -9.47
N ALA A 125 -9.52 -1.00 -10.24
CA ALA A 125 -8.21 -1.51 -9.86
C ALA A 125 -7.54 -0.72 -8.73
N PHE A 126 -7.86 0.57 -8.59
CA PHE A 126 -7.37 1.40 -7.49
C PHE A 126 -8.10 1.05 -6.18
N PRO A 127 -7.42 1.05 -5.01
CA PRO A 127 -8.06 0.76 -3.74
C PRO A 127 -9.24 1.68 -3.46
N GLN A 128 -10.23 1.15 -2.74
CA GLN A 128 -11.41 1.89 -2.32
C GLN A 128 -11.47 1.88 -0.80
N SER A 129 -11.56 3.07 -0.19
CA SER A 129 -11.69 3.18 1.26
C SER A 129 -12.97 2.50 1.72
N VAL A 130 -12.95 1.87 2.90
CA VAL A 130 -14.17 1.26 3.46
C VAL A 130 -14.50 1.74 4.86
N ILE A 131 -15.78 1.65 5.19
CA ILE A 131 -16.29 1.59 6.55
C ILE A 131 -16.89 0.20 6.73
N THR A 132 -16.45 -0.50 7.77
CA THR A 132 -16.96 -1.82 8.16
C THR A 132 -17.78 -1.68 9.44
N GLU A 133 -19.00 -2.19 9.43
CA GLU A 133 -19.91 -2.12 10.58
C GLU A 133 -20.47 -3.50 10.89
N ARG A 134 -20.34 -3.95 12.15
CA ARG A 134 -20.96 -5.18 12.59
C ARG A 134 -22.41 -4.91 12.97
N THR A 135 -23.33 -5.59 12.31
CA THR A 135 -24.78 -5.53 12.51
C THR A 135 -25.30 -6.86 13.05
N THR A 136 -26.58 -6.93 13.41
CA THR A 136 -27.26 -8.17 13.81
C THR A 136 -27.34 -9.20 12.69
N LEU A 137 -27.24 -8.77 11.43
CA LEU A 137 -27.26 -9.62 10.24
C LEU A 137 -25.87 -10.02 9.73
N GLY A 138 -24.81 -9.54 10.36
CA GLY A 138 -23.42 -9.78 9.94
C GLY A 138 -22.64 -8.49 9.70
N MET A 139 -21.60 -8.57 8.89
CA MET A 139 -20.72 -7.42 8.60
C MET A 139 -21.22 -6.65 7.37
N ASN A 140 -21.51 -5.37 7.54
CA ASN A 140 -21.76 -4.44 6.45
C ASN A 140 -20.43 -3.80 6.02
N ILE A 141 -20.19 -3.73 4.72
CA ILE A 141 -19.01 -3.08 4.13
C ILE A 141 -19.51 -2.03 3.14
N LYS A 142 -19.17 -0.77 3.40
CA LYS A 142 -19.49 0.34 2.50
C LYS A 142 -18.20 0.82 1.80
N ALA A 143 -18.11 0.59 0.50
CA ALA A 143 -17.01 1.06 -0.34
C ALA A 143 -17.08 2.57 -0.62
N ASN A 144 -15.92 3.20 -0.79
CA ASN A 144 -15.75 4.64 -0.97
C ASN A 144 -16.50 5.49 0.07
N ALA A 145 -16.58 4.99 1.30
CA ALA A 145 -17.37 5.63 2.35
C ALA A 145 -16.67 6.81 3.04
N LYS A 146 -15.37 7.01 2.77
CA LYS A 146 -14.58 8.14 3.29
C LYS A 146 -14.32 9.13 2.15
N PRO A 147 -15.08 10.24 2.05
CA PRO A 147 -14.96 11.18 0.93
C PRO A 147 -13.59 11.88 0.88
N GLU A 148 -12.94 12.02 2.03
CA GLU A 148 -11.59 12.59 2.16
C GLU A 148 -10.47 11.55 1.94
N ALA A 149 -10.78 10.34 1.48
CA ALA A 149 -9.76 9.38 1.10
C ALA A 149 -9.07 9.79 -0.21
N LEU A 150 -7.78 9.44 -0.33
CA LEU A 150 -7.02 9.67 -1.55
C LEU A 150 -7.72 9.03 -2.75
N SER A 151 -8.16 9.84 -3.71
CA SER A 151 -8.72 9.35 -4.97
C SER A 151 -7.61 8.97 -5.96
N PHE A 152 -7.96 8.27 -7.05
CA PHE A 152 -7.00 7.95 -8.11
C PHE A 152 -6.41 9.20 -8.78
N ASP A 153 -7.21 10.26 -8.98
CA ASP A 153 -6.71 11.51 -9.53
C ASP A 153 -5.75 12.24 -8.59
N GLU A 154 -6.04 12.21 -7.30
CA GLU A 154 -5.15 12.77 -6.28
C GLU A 154 -3.88 11.95 -6.10
N PHE A 155 -3.95 10.62 -6.21
CA PHE A 155 -2.77 9.76 -6.23
C PHE A 155 -1.79 10.19 -7.33
N LYS A 156 -2.29 10.47 -8.54
CA LYS A 156 -1.45 10.96 -9.66
C LYS A 156 -0.85 12.33 -9.35
N LYS A 157 -1.65 13.24 -8.77
CA LYS A 157 -1.20 14.58 -8.35
C LYS A 157 -0.08 14.47 -7.31
N LEU A 158 -0.28 13.67 -6.26
CA LEU A 158 0.70 13.43 -5.22
C LEU A 158 1.98 12.83 -5.80
N TYR A 159 1.89 11.79 -6.63
CA TYR A 159 3.07 11.16 -7.21
C TYR A 159 3.91 12.12 -8.07
N ALA A 160 3.25 12.95 -8.88
CA ALA A 160 3.91 14.00 -9.65
C ALA A 160 4.54 15.05 -8.72
N GLU A 161 3.80 15.51 -7.71
CA GLU A 161 4.26 16.49 -6.73
C GLU A 161 5.49 16.01 -5.95
N CYS A 162 5.56 14.71 -5.61
CA CYS A 162 6.78 14.15 -5.01
C CYS A 162 8.00 14.33 -5.91
N GLY A 163 7.84 14.21 -7.23
CA GLY A 163 8.91 14.48 -8.19
C GLY A 163 9.37 15.92 -8.12
N GLU A 164 8.43 16.86 -8.17
CA GLU A 164 8.71 18.30 -8.14
C GLU A 164 9.36 18.74 -6.82
N VAL A 165 8.86 18.27 -5.68
CA VAL A 165 9.38 18.65 -4.35
C VAL A 165 10.77 18.07 -4.08
N LEU A 166 11.02 16.82 -4.50
CA LEU A 166 12.32 16.17 -4.25
C LEU A 166 13.38 16.57 -5.27
N HIS A 167 12.96 17.13 -6.41
CA HIS A 167 13.89 17.65 -7.38
C HIS A 167 14.41 19.02 -6.92
N ARG A 168 15.73 19.22 -6.96
CA ARG A 168 16.35 20.52 -6.59
C ARG A 168 15.87 21.68 -7.48
N GLY A 169 15.29 21.36 -8.62
CA GLY A 169 14.82 22.31 -9.62
C GLY A 169 15.88 22.62 -10.67
N THR A 170 15.73 23.78 -11.29
CA THR A 170 16.67 24.35 -12.28
C THR A 170 17.48 25.49 -11.66
N ILE A 171 18.49 26.00 -12.35
CA ILE A 171 19.30 27.13 -11.86
C ILE A 171 18.43 28.33 -11.47
N ARG A 172 17.40 28.64 -12.26
CA ARG A 172 16.45 29.74 -12.00
C ARG A 172 15.61 29.52 -10.75
N THR A 173 15.19 28.29 -10.47
CA THR A 173 14.36 28.02 -9.29
C THR A 173 15.20 27.96 -8.02
N VAL A 174 16.48 27.62 -8.10
CA VAL A 174 17.40 27.64 -6.95
C VAL A 174 17.69 29.07 -6.51
N GLU A 175 17.83 30.01 -7.45
CA GLU A 175 18.06 31.44 -7.14
C GLU A 175 16.88 32.11 -6.41
N VAL A 176 15.67 31.58 -6.57
CA VAL A 176 14.43 32.11 -5.98
C VAL A 176 13.92 31.20 -4.84
N PHE A 177 14.69 30.20 -4.44
CA PHE A 177 14.23 29.19 -3.47
C PHE A 177 14.05 29.80 -2.08
N GLY A 178 12.79 29.88 -1.64
CA GLY A 178 12.40 30.31 -0.30
C GLY A 178 12.24 29.14 0.66
N MET A 179 12.15 29.46 1.95
CA MET A 179 11.77 28.48 2.97
C MET A 179 10.30 28.05 2.76
N PRO A 180 9.95 26.77 3.00
CA PRO A 180 8.56 26.33 2.92
C PRO A 180 7.64 27.16 3.81
N SER A 181 6.46 27.49 3.28
CA SER A 181 5.43 28.27 3.97
C SER A 181 4.57 27.40 4.89
N GLN A 182 3.72 28.02 5.71
CA GLN A 182 2.73 27.29 6.51
C GLN A 182 1.79 26.43 5.64
N VAL A 183 1.38 26.96 4.48
CA VAL A 183 0.51 26.26 3.51
C VAL A 183 1.19 25.00 2.97
N ASP A 184 2.51 25.02 2.79
CA ASP A 184 3.27 23.84 2.38
C ASP A 184 3.21 22.71 3.41
N TYR A 185 3.20 23.04 4.70
CA TYR A 185 3.10 22.07 5.79
C TYR A 185 1.69 21.50 5.92
N GLU A 186 0.67 22.36 5.83
CA GLU A 186 -0.73 21.93 5.80
C GLU A 186 -1.00 20.94 4.66
N LYS A 187 -0.33 21.14 3.52
CA LYS A 187 -0.41 20.21 2.39
C LYS A 187 0.20 18.84 2.69
N VAL A 188 1.32 18.77 3.41
CA VAL A 188 1.90 17.50 3.88
C VAL A 188 0.91 16.76 4.78
N ILE A 189 0.32 17.45 5.74
CA ILE A 189 -0.69 16.88 6.66
C ILE A 189 -1.89 16.39 5.86
N SER A 190 -2.38 17.18 4.90
CA SER A 190 -3.50 16.79 4.03
C SER A 190 -3.21 15.52 3.25
N TRP A 191 -2.01 15.39 2.65
CA TRP A 191 -1.62 14.17 1.92
C TRP A 191 -1.55 12.95 2.84
N GLN A 192 -0.96 13.11 4.02
CA GLN A 192 -0.90 12.05 5.03
C GLN A 192 -2.31 11.58 5.42
N CYS A 193 -3.22 12.50 5.73
CA CYS A 193 -4.61 12.18 6.10
C CYS A 193 -5.33 11.43 4.97
N LYS A 194 -5.18 11.87 3.72
CA LYS A 194 -5.80 11.22 2.54
C LYS A 194 -5.29 9.79 2.35
N ILE A 195 -3.98 9.55 2.49
CA ILE A 195 -3.40 8.20 2.41
C ILE A 195 -3.95 7.32 3.53
N VAL A 196 -3.99 7.82 4.77
CA VAL A 196 -4.52 7.06 5.92
C VAL A 196 -6.00 6.73 5.71
N HIS A 197 -6.82 7.70 5.31
CA HIS A 197 -8.23 7.49 5.03
C HIS A 197 -8.46 6.43 3.95
N LEU A 198 -7.62 6.41 2.91
CA LEU A 198 -7.67 5.37 1.89
C LEU A 198 -7.23 4.02 2.46
N MET A 199 -6.00 3.93 2.96
CA MET A 199 -5.31 2.66 3.14
C MET A 199 -5.57 1.98 4.48
N ASN A 200 -6.02 2.68 5.53
CA ASN A 200 -6.18 2.08 6.85
C ASN A 200 -7.15 0.88 6.84
N GLU A 201 -8.28 1.04 6.16
CA GLU A 201 -9.15 -0.06 5.77
C GLU A 201 -9.62 0.19 4.33
N HIS A 202 -9.39 -0.77 3.45
CA HIS A 202 -9.73 -0.66 2.04
C HIS A 202 -10.13 -1.99 1.43
N ILE A 203 -10.78 -1.90 0.28
CA ILE A 203 -10.99 -3.04 -0.59
C ILE A 203 -10.28 -2.87 -1.91
N VAL A 204 -9.89 -4.01 -2.50
CA VAL A 204 -9.51 -4.13 -3.90
C VAL A 204 -10.39 -5.21 -4.52
N VAL A 205 -11.02 -4.90 -5.65
CA VAL A 205 -11.85 -5.85 -6.40
C VAL A 205 -10.92 -6.68 -7.27
N SER A 206 -11.05 -8.00 -7.33
CA SER A 206 -10.28 -8.81 -8.27
C SER A 206 -10.65 -8.47 -9.72
N ALA A 207 -9.71 -8.63 -10.66
CA ALA A 207 -9.96 -8.29 -12.05
C ALA A 207 -11.13 -9.10 -12.68
N ASN A 208 -11.32 -10.33 -12.21
CA ASN A 208 -12.44 -11.18 -12.63
C ASN A 208 -13.78 -10.86 -11.93
N GLY A 209 -13.80 -9.91 -10.98
CA GLY A 209 -14.98 -9.50 -10.21
C GLY A 209 -15.55 -10.55 -9.26
N LYS A 210 -14.84 -11.67 -9.04
CA LYS A 210 -15.31 -12.80 -8.22
C LYS A 210 -14.88 -12.71 -6.77
N ASP A 211 -13.80 -11.99 -6.48
CA ASP A 211 -13.26 -11.86 -5.13
C ASP A 211 -13.12 -10.38 -4.76
N LEU A 212 -13.35 -10.09 -3.49
CA LEU A 212 -13.01 -8.81 -2.87
C LEU A 212 -11.91 -9.06 -1.84
N TYR A 213 -10.81 -8.33 -1.95
CA TYR A 213 -9.77 -8.31 -0.93
C TYR A 213 -10.13 -7.19 0.04
N LEU A 214 -10.58 -7.51 1.25
CA LEU A 214 -10.78 -6.55 2.34
C LEU A 214 -9.52 -6.52 3.19
N ILE A 215 -8.87 -5.36 3.27
CA ILE A 215 -7.60 -5.19 3.96
C ILE A 215 -7.78 -4.22 5.12
N ALA A 216 -7.26 -4.63 6.28
CA ALA A 216 -7.03 -3.76 7.42
C ALA A 216 -5.52 -3.61 7.61
N LEU A 217 -5.02 -2.39 7.44
CA LEU A 217 -3.59 -2.09 7.53
C LEU A 217 -3.07 -2.24 8.97
N ARG A 218 -3.91 -1.85 9.92
CA ARG A 218 -3.68 -1.98 11.36
C ARG A 218 -4.72 -2.93 11.93
N SER A 219 -4.27 -4.10 12.34
CA SER A 219 -5.08 -5.04 13.12
C SER A 219 -4.60 -5.08 14.57
N PRO A 220 -5.34 -5.71 15.50
CA PRO A 220 -4.90 -5.88 16.88
C PRO A 220 -3.53 -6.57 17.02
N SER A 221 -3.06 -7.31 16.01
CA SER A 221 -1.74 -7.94 16.03
C SER A 221 -0.60 -6.99 15.63
N GLY A 222 -0.89 -5.74 15.22
CA GLY A 222 0.10 -4.79 14.72
C GLY A 222 0.54 -5.03 13.27
N PHE A 223 -0.01 -6.06 12.60
CA PHE A 223 0.29 -6.40 11.21
C PHE A 223 -0.94 -6.23 10.31
N PRO A 224 -0.75 -6.01 8.99
CA PRO A 224 -1.85 -6.02 8.04
C PRO A 224 -2.56 -7.37 8.01
N GLN A 225 -3.87 -7.33 7.80
CA GLN A 225 -4.72 -8.49 7.61
C GLN A 225 -5.53 -8.35 6.32
N CYS A 226 -5.74 -9.45 5.62
CA CYS A 226 -6.56 -9.51 4.43
C CYS A 226 -7.65 -10.57 4.60
N SER A 227 -8.90 -10.21 4.31
CA SER A 227 -10.00 -11.16 4.17
C SER A 227 -10.40 -11.21 2.69
N ILE A 228 -10.33 -12.40 2.09
CA ILE A 228 -10.83 -12.65 0.74
C ILE A 228 -12.30 -12.99 0.85
N LEU A 229 -13.16 -12.16 0.26
CA LEU A 229 -14.60 -12.33 0.25
C LEU A 229 -15.02 -12.82 -1.14
N THR A 230 -15.57 -14.02 -1.22
CA THR A 230 -16.07 -14.62 -2.45
C THR A 230 -17.59 -14.72 -2.37
N PRO A 231 -18.38 -14.06 -3.23
CA PRO A 231 -19.83 -14.22 -3.26
C PRO A 231 -20.21 -15.68 -3.54
N ASP A 232 -21.18 -16.20 -2.79
CA ASP A 232 -21.84 -17.46 -3.06
C ASP A 232 -23.27 -17.18 -3.57
N PRO A 233 -23.49 -17.25 -4.90
CA PRO A 233 -24.79 -16.94 -5.49
C PRO A 233 -25.90 -17.88 -5.03
N ALA A 234 -25.57 -19.11 -4.61
CA ALA A 234 -26.57 -20.09 -4.20
C ALA A 234 -27.20 -19.75 -2.85
N THR A 235 -26.44 -19.15 -1.96
CA THR A 235 -26.86 -18.82 -0.59
C THR A 235 -27.12 -17.33 -0.40
N GLY A 236 -26.67 -16.47 -1.33
CA GLY A 236 -26.65 -15.03 -1.15
C GLY A 236 -25.70 -14.57 -0.04
N THR A 237 -24.72 -15.39 0.33
CA THR A 237 -23.75 -15.10 1.39
C THR A 237 -22.34 -14.88 0.82
N MET A 238 -21.42 -14.38 1.65
CA MET A 238 -20.00 -14.27 1.31
C MET A 238 -19.21 -15.38 2.01
N LYS A 239 -18.44 -16.15 1.24
CA LYS A 239 -17.39 -17.02 1.79
C LYS A 239 -16.19 -16.16 2.17
N VAL A 240 -15.73 -16.28 3.40
CA VAL A 240 -14.61 -15.49 3.94
C VAL A 240 -13.41 -16.40 4.15
N ARG A 241 -12.28 -16.06 3.52
CA ARG A 241 -10.97 -16.65 3.83
C ARG A 241 -10.08 -15.59 4.44
N GLN A 242 -9.61 -15.81 5.67
CA GLN A 242 -8.69 -14.89 6.31
C GLN A 242 -7.24 -15.23 5.97
N PHE A 243 -6.47 -14.20 5.69
CA PHE A 243 -5.04 -14.23 5.52
C PHE A 243 -4.42 -13.28 6.52
N LYS A 244 -3.53 -13.80 7.38
CA LYS A 244 -2.74 -13.02 8.32
C LYS A 244 -1.31 -13.00 7.82
N ALA A 245 -0.68 -11.83 7.76
CA ALA A 245 0.75 -11.76 7.50
C ALA A 245 1.49 -12.48 8.64
N ASP A 246 2.34 -13.47 8.30
CA ASP A 246 3.18 -14.13 9.29
C ASP A 246 4.18 -13.14 9.86
N SER A 247 4.27 -13.07 11.19
CA SER A 247 5.23 -12.23 11.93
C SER A 247 6.71 -12.64 11.74
N GLY A 248 6.98 -13.62 10.89
CA GLY A 248 8.29 -14.27 10.73
C GLY A 248 9.22 -13.69 9.66
N ARG A 249 8.78 -12.68 8.89
CA ARG A 249 9.67 -11.93 7.98
C ARG A 249 9.69 -10.46 8.40
N THR A 250 10.64 -10.14 9.28
CA THR A 250 11.13 -8.78 9.41
C THR A 250 11.73 -8.39 8.05
N LEU A 251 11.23 -7.32 7.44
CA LEU A 251 11.88 -6.65 6.32
C LEU A 251 13.25 -6.10 6.75
#